data_AF-A0A3D3QKZ1-F1
#
_entry.id   AF-A0A3D3QKZ1-F1
#
_cell.length_a   1.000
_cell.length_b   1.000
_cell.length_c   1.000
_cell.angle_alpha   90.00
_cell.angle_beta   90.00
_cell.angle_gamma   90.00
#
_symmetry.space_group_name_H-M   'P 1'
#
loop_
_entity.id
_entity.type
_entity.pdbx_description
1 polymer ?
#
loop_
_entity_poly.entity_id
_entity_poly.type
_entity_poly.pdbx_seq_one_letter_code
_entity_poly.pdbx_strand_id
1 'polypeptide(L)'
;RTGWVVGSELKDDGLEAEDRNALLSALRRPTAHRPFQLKRALKSGLTVDEIFEATKIDPWFLDQLLQIIEWERSYAEAEEITPEITHAMKREGFSDIQLAALRGEDEATVRERRWSWDIHPTYNVVDT
;
A
#
# COMPACT_ATOMS: atom_id res chain seq x y z
N ARG A 1 10.34 -4.41 8.17
CA ARG A 1 9.05 -3.74 7.81
C ARG A 1 8.12 -4.80 7.27
N THR A 2 6.84 -4.72 7.58
CA THR A 2 5.84 -5.68 7.12
C THR A 2 5.34 -5.28 5.73
N GLY A 3 6.09 -5.68 4.70
CA GLY A 3 5.70 -5.48 3.30
C GLY A 3 5.80 -4.03 2.82
N TRP A 4 4.74 -3.55 2.15
CA TRP A 4 4.64 -2.24 1.49
C TRP A 4 4.49 -1.08 2.49
N VAL A 5 5.53 -0.81 3.29
CA VAL A 5 5.54 0.23 4.34
C VAL A 5 6.79 1.11 4.19
N VAL A 6 6.60 2.43 4.14
CA VAL A 6 7.70 3.42 4.11
C VAL A 6 8.46 3.42 5.43
N GLY A 7 9.73 3.81 5.39
CA GLY A 7 10.53 3.99 6.58
C GLY A 7 10.07 5.17 7.44
N SER A 8 10.47 5.16 8.71
CA SER A 8 10.28 6.29 9.63
C SER A 8 11.05 7.53 9.15
N GLU A 9 12.22 7.33 8.56
CA GLU A 9 13.05 8.39 8.02
C GLU A 9 13.25 8.23 6.50
N LEU A 10 13.52 9.33 5.80
CA LEU A 10 13.77 9.33 4.35
C LEU A 10 14.96 8.43 3.97
N LYS A 11 16.02 8.46 4.78
CA LYS A 11 17.24 7.66 4.56
C LYS A 11 16.95 6.16 4.55
N ASP A 12 15.94 5.71 5.29
CA ASP A 12 15.57 4.30 5.33
C ASP A 12 14.97 3.84 3.98
N ASP A 13 14.49 4.78 3.17
CA ASP A 13 14.00 4.57 1.80
C ASP A 13 15.00 5.05 0.73
N GLY A 14 16.25 5.29 1.13
CA GLY A 14 17.30 5.76 0.23
C GLY A 14 17.03 7.14 -0.36
N LEU A 15 16.35 8.02 0.39
CA LEU A 15 16.03 9.39 0.00
C LEU A 15 16.71 10.39 0.94
N GLU A 16 17.12 11.53 0.37
CA GLU A 16 17.62 12.69 1.12
C GLU A 16 16.57 13.80 1.23
N ALA A 17 15.63 13.85 0.29
CA ALA A 17 14.52 14.80 0.23
C ALA A 17 13.26 14.13 -0.36
N GLU A 18 12.10 14.72 -0.09
CA GLU A 18 10.78 14.23 -0.52
C GLU A 18 10.06 15.20 -1.47
N ASP A 19 10.75 16.24 -1.96
CA ASP A 19 10.19 17.07 -3.02
C ASP A 19 10.07 16.29 -4.34
N ARG A 20 9.20 16.77 -5.22
CA ARG A 20 8.89 16.10 -6.49
C ARG A 20 10.12 15.78 -7.33
N ASN A 21 11.13 16.65 -7.36
CA ASN A 21 12.34 16.41 -8.16
C ASN A 21 13.22 15.33 -7.54
N ALA A 22 13.38 15.35 -6.21
CA ALA A 22 14.14 14.32 -5.49
C ALA A 22 13.52 12.92 -5.70
N LEU A 23 12.20 12.81 -5.58
CA LEU A 23 11.48 11.54 -5.78
C LEU A 23 11.62 11.02 -7.21
N LEU A 24 11.39 11.87 -8.23
CA LEU A 24 11.58 11.47 -9.64
C LEU A 24 13.02 11.06 -9.94
N SER A 25 14.00 11.76 -9.38
CA SER A 25 15.41 11.45 -9.55
C SER A 25 15.75 10.07 -8.97
N ALA A 26 15.31 9.80 -7.74
CA ALA A 26 15.53 8.51 -7.07
C ALA A 26 14.88 7.36 -7.84
N LEU A 27 13.66 7.57 -8.34
CA LEU A 27 12.90 6.57 -9.10
C LEU A 27 13.57 6.14 -10.40
N ARG A 28 14.43 6.95 -11.02
CA ARG A 28 15.14 6.58 -12.27
C ARG A 28 16.10 5.42 -12.10
N ARG A 29 16.66 5.22 -10.89
CA ARG A 29 17.60 4.13 -10.61
C ARG A 29 16.85 2.94 -9.99
N PRO A 30 16.88 1.75 -10.61
CA PRO A 30 16.28 0.56 -10.01
C PRO A 30 17.15 0.09 -8.83
N THR A 31 16.71 0.37 -7.61
CA THR A 31 17.35 -0.07 -6.37
C THR A 31 16.38 -0.90 -5.53
N ALA A 32 16.88 -1.58 -4.50
CA ALA A 32 16.04 -2.29 -3.53
C ALA A 32 15.06 -1.37 -2.77
N HIS A 33 15.34 -0.05 -2.72
CA HIS A 33 14.45 0.93 -2.10
C HIS A 33 13.34 1.42 -3.03
N ARG A 34 13.41 1.14 -4.33
CA ARG A 34 12.46 1.66 -5.35
C ARG A 34 10.99 1.38 -5.01
N PRO A 35 10.60 0.21 -4.46
CA PRO A 35 9.24 -0.01 -3.99
C PRO A 35 8.75 1.06 -3.00
N PHE A 36 9.56 1.41 -2.00
CA PHE A 36 9.18 2.41 -0.99
C PHE A 36 9.21 3.84 -1.54
N GLN A 37 10.13 4.11 -2.48
CA GLN A 37 10.19 5.37 -3.21
C GLN A 37 8.95 5.57 -4.09
N LEU A 38 8.44 4.51 -4.73
CA LEU A 38 7.17 4.52 -5.47
C LEU A 38 6.01 4.86 -4.54
N LYS A 39 5.95 4.24 -3.36
CA LYS A 39 4.91 4.55 -2.36
C LYS A 39 4.93 6.02 -1.96
N ARG A 40 6.10 6.59 -1.68
CA ARG A 40 6.25 8.03 -1.35
C ARG A 40 5.85 8.93 -2.50
N ALA A 41 6.31 8.62 -3.72
CA ALA A 41 5.96 9.37 -4.93
C ALA A 41 4.44 9.45 -5.13
N LEU A 42 3.75 8.31 -5.10
CA LEU A 42 2.30 8.25 -5.23
C LEU A 42 1.59 9.00 -4.09
N LYS A 43 2.04 8.86 -2.84
CA LYS A 43 1.47 9.61 -1.70
C LYS A 43 1.69 11.12 -1.78
N SER A 44 2.78 11.57 -2.38
CA SER A 44 3.06 12.99 -2.60
C SER A 44 2.29 13.60 -3.78
N GLY A 45 1.51 12.79 -4.51
CA GLY A 45 0.66 13.25 -5.61
C GLY A 45 1.34 13.29 -6.98
N LEU A 46 2.49 12.64 -7.16
CA LEU A 46 3.06 12.44 -8.49
C LEU A 46 2.11 11.58 -9.33
N THR A 47 1.95 11.95 -10.61
CA THR A 47 1.05 11.24 -11.50
C THR A 47 1.66 9.93 -11.99
N VAL A 48 0.80 9.00 -12.41
CA VAL A 48 1.22 7.74 -13.05
C VAL A 48 2.11 8.03 -14.26
N ASP A 49 1.80 9.04 -15.08
CA ASP A 49 2.60 9.43 -16.24
C ASP A 49 4.00 9.92 -15.85
N GLU A 50 4.10 10.73 -14.80
CA GLU A 50 5.39 11.22 -14.30
C GLU A 50 6.28 10.07 -13.79
N ILE A 51 5.66 9.12 -13.07
CA ILE A 51 6.35 7.94 -12.55
C ILE A 51 6.70 6.98 -13.70
N PHE A 52 5.84 6.80 -14.69
CA PHE A 52 6.13 6.03 -15.89
C PHE A 52 7.32 6.61 -16.63
N GLU A 53 7.37 7.92 -16.84
CA GLU A 53 8.49 8.57 -17.52
C GLU A 53 9.82 8.39 -16.77
N ALA A 54 9.79 8.40 -15.44
CA ALA A 54 10.97 8.14 -14.62
C ALA A 54 11.37 6.66 -14.56
N THR A 55 10.40 5.73 -14.58
CA THR A 55 10.66 4.33 -14.21
C THR A 55 10.57 3.33 -15.35
N LYS A 56 9.77 3.67 -16.37
CA LYS A 56 9.29 2.79 -17.45
C LYS A 56 8.57 1.53 -16.97
N ILE A 57 8.05 1.54 -15.74
CA ILE A 57 7.10 0.54 -15.24
C ILE A 57 5.77 0.81 -15.92
N ASP A 58 5.19 -0.19 -16.58
CA ASP A 58 3.94 -0.05 -17.32
C ASP A 58 2.86 0.68 -16.48
N PRO A 59 2.17 1.68 -17.05
CA PRO A 59 1.16 2.45 -16.34
C PRO A 59 0.09 1.58 -15.65
N TRP A 60 -0.23 0.42 -16.21
CA TRP A 60 -1.16 -0.52 -15.60
C TRP A 60 -0.70 -0.93 -14.19
N PHE A 61 0.57 -1.30 -14.00
CA PHE A 61 1.07 -1.67 -12.66
C PHE A 61 1.09 -0.48 -11.71
N LEU A 62 1.43 0.71 -12.21
CA LEU A 62 1.46 1.94 -11.41
C LEU A 62 0.06 2.32 -10.92
N ASP A 63 -0.95 2.14 -11.77
CA ASP A 63 -2.36 2.34 -11.42
C ASP A 63 -2.81 1.36 -10.32
N GLN A 64 -2.41 0.08 -10.40
CA GLN A 64 -2.69 -0.88 -9.31
C GLN A 64 -2.02 -0.47 -7.97
N LEU A 65 -0.80 0.07 -8.02
CA LEU A 65 -0.13 0.57 -6.80
C LEU A 65 -0.82 1.83 -6.24
N LEU A 66 -1.33 2.70 -7.11
CA LEU A 66 -2.11 3.86 -6.71
C LEU A 66 -3.42 3.43 -6.05
N GLN A 67 -4.13 2.45 -6.63
CA GLN A 67 -5.35 1.89 -6.06
C GLN A 67 -5.14 1.34 -4.64
N ILE A 68 -4.02 0.67 -4.37
CA ILE A 68 -3.66 0.23 -3.01
C ILE A 68 -3.58 1.42 -2.04
N ILE A 69 -3.00 2.55 -2.46
CA ILE A 69 -2.90 3.76 -1.63
C ILE A 69 -4.28 4.40 -1.40
N GLU A 70 -5.14 4.37 -2.39
CA GLU A 70 -6.52 4.86 -2.26
C GLU A 70 -7.33 4.00 -1.29
N TRP A 71 -7.15 2.67 -1.30
CA TRP A 71 -7.73 1.77 -0.30
C TRP A 71 -7.17 2.01 1.10
N GLU A 72 -5.86 2.21 1.25
CA GLU A 72 -5.26 2.61 2.53
C GLU A 72 -5.94 3.86 3.09
N ARG A 73 -6.13 4.89 2.25
CA ARG A 73 -6.78 6.14 2.65
C ARG A 73 -8.24 5.92 3.00
N SER A 74 -8.99 5.24 2.15
CA SER A 74 -10.43 4.99 2.34
C SER A 74 -10.71 4.22 3.62
N TYR A 75 -9.90 3.21 3.96
CA TYR A 75 -10.04 2.46 5.20
C TYR A 75 -9.64 3.28 6.43
N ALA A 76 -8.56 4.06 6.34
CA ALA A 76 -8.12 4.92 7.44
C ALA A 76 -9.14 6.02 7.76
N GLU A 77 -9.78 6.60 6.74
CA GLU A 77 -10.75 7.70 6.84
C GLU A 77 -12.19 7.23 7.11
N ALA A 78 -12.48 5.94 6.98
CA ALA A 78 -13.82 5.40 7.25
C ALA A 78 -14.27 5.74 8.68
N GLU A 79 -15.50 6.26 8.82
CA GLU A 79 -16.08 6.62 10.11
C GLU A 79 -16.19 5.37 11.01
N GLU A 80 -16.73 4.29 10.44
CA GLU A 80 -16.89 2.99 11.08
C GLU A 80 -16.28 1.87 10.24
N ILE A 81 -15.74 0.86 10.91
CA ILE A 81 -15.26 -0.36 10.26
C ILE A 81 -16.41 -1.35 10.20
N THR A 82 -16.86 -1.66 8.99
CA THR A 82 -17.96 -2.60 8.72
C THR A 82 -17.45 -3.91 8.12
N PRO A 83 -18.28 -4.98 8.08
CA PRO A 83 -17.95 -6.21 7.37
C PRO A 83 -17.62 -5.98 5.90
N GLU A 84 -18.34 -5.07 5.24
CA GLU A 84 -18.21 -4.80 3.80
C GLU A 84 -16.84 -4.21 3.46
N ILE A 85 -16.43 -3.15 4.15
CA ILE A 85 -15.11 -2.53 3.92
C ILE A 85 -13.98 -3.49 4.33
N THR A 86 -14.18 -4.27 5.40
CA THR A 86 -13.19 -5.27 5.83
C THR A 86 -13.03 -6.35 4.77
N HIS A 87 -14.13 -6.89 4.24
CA HIS A 87 -14.10 -7.88 3.17
C HIS A 87 -13.43 -7.33 1.90
N ALA A 88 -13.75 -6.09 1.51
CA ALA A 88 -13.09 -5.41 0.39
C ALA A 88 -11.57 -5.33 0.61
N MET A 89 -11.12 -4.82 1.75
CA MET A 89 -9.69 -4.74 2.08
C MET A 89 -8.99 -6.11 2.02
N LYS A 90 -9.63 -7.19 2.50
CA LYS A 90 -9.04 -8.53 2.41
C LYS A 90 -8.91 -9.02 0.97
N ARG A 91 -9.87 -8.70 0.09
CA ARG A 91 -9.79 -9.04 -1.34
C ARG A 91 -8.69 -8.28 -2.07
N GLU A 92 -8.42 -7.04 -1.65
CA GLU A 92 -7.30 -6.22 -2.11
C GLU A 92 -5.94 -6.65 -1.51
N GLY A 93 -5.92 -7.73 -0.72
CA GLY A 93 -4.68 -8.36 -0.22
C GLY A 93 -4.13 -7.76 1.07
N PHE A 94 -4.86 -6.87 1.76
CA PHE A 94 -4.39 -6.29 3.01
C PHE A 94 -4.35 -7.34 4.14
N SER A 95 -3.22 -7.41 4.84
CA SER A 95 -3.05 -8.22 6.04
C SER A 95 -3.69 -7.58 7.27
N ASP A 96 -3.98 -8.38 8.30
CA ASP A 96 -4.61 -7.86 9.53
C ASP A 96 -3.67 -6.85 10.23
N ILE A 97 -2.35 -7.09 10.22
CA ILE A 97 -1.35 -6.13 10.74
C ILE A 97 -1.34 -4.80 9.98
N GLN A 98 -1.58 -4.79 8.66
CA GLN A 98 -1.66 -3.53 7.90
C GLN A 98 -2.93 -2.75 8.25
N LEU A 99 -4.07 -3.43 8.38
CA LEU A 99 -5.33 -2.79 8.78
C LEU A 99 -5.24 -2.22 10.20
N ALA A 100 -4.62 -2.96 11.12
CA ALA A 100 -4.30 -2.52 12.47
C ALA A 100 -3.47 -1.23 12.45
N ALA A 101 -2.39 -1.20 11.68
CA ALA A 101 -1.52 -0.03 11.56
C ALA A 101 -2.25 1.20 10.98
N LEU A 102 -3.18 1.02 10.04
CA LEU A 102 -3.97 2.12 9.45
C LEU A 102 -4.93 2.76 10.46
N ARG A 103 -5.36 2.05 11.50
CA ARG A 103 -6.34 2.51 12.50
C ARG A 103 -5.77 2.66 13.91
N GLY A 104 -4.49 2.35 14.11
CA GLY A 104 -3.86 2.36 15.45
C GLY A 104 -4.44 1.30 16.39
N GLU A 105 -4.90 0.17 15.84
CA GLU A 105 -5.43 -0.98 16.58
C GLU A 105 -4.38 -2.10 16.70
N ASP A 106 -4.63 -3.09 17.56
CA ASP A 106 -3.83 -4.32 17.59
C ASP A 106 -4.25 -5.31 16.49
N GLU A 107 -3.31 -6.06 15.92
CA GLU A 107 -3.59 -7.07 14.88
C GLU A 107 -4.60 -8.12 15.36
N ALA A 108 -4.53 -8.52 16.64
CA ALA A 108 -5.45 -9.49 17.23
C ALA A 108 -6.90 -8.98 17.20
N THR A 109 -7.12 -7.71 17.54
CA THR A 109 -8.44 -7.06 17.52
C THR A 109 -9.04 -7.06 16.11
N VAL A 110 -8.25 -6.69 15.10
CA VAL A 110 -8.69 -6.73 13.69
C VAL A 110 -9.09 -8.15 13.30
N ARG A 111 -8.27 -9.14 13.67
CA ARG A 111 -8.52 -10.54 13.36
C ARG A 111 -9.77 -11.07 14.05
N GLU A 112 -9.97 -10.79 15.34
CA GLU A 112 -11.18 -11.19 16.08
C GLU A 112 -12.44 -10.58 15.46
N ARG A 113 -12.41 -9.28 15.15
CA ARG A 113 -13.51 -8.58 14.47
C ARG A 113 -13.82 -9.25 13.12
N ARG A 114 -12.80 -9.49 12.28
CA ARG A 114 -12.94 -10.16 10.99
C ARG A 114 -13.55 -11.57 11.12
N TRP A 115 -13.13 -12.34 12.13
CA TRP A 115 -13.65 -13.68 12.39
C TRP A 115 -15.09 -13.66 12.90
N SER A 116 -15.47 -12.67 13.72
CA SER A 116 -16.85 -12.51 14.19
C SER A 116 -17.85 -12.25 13.06
N TRP A 117 -17.35 -11.80 11.90
CA TRP A 117 -18.13 -11.58 10.67
C TRP A 117 -18.00 -12.70 9.63
N ASP A 118 -17.40 -13.84 10.01
CA ASP A 118 -17.21 -15.00 9.11
C ASP A 118 -16.38 -14.67 7.84
N ILE A 119 -15.50 -13.66 7.92
CA ILE A 119 -14.60 -13.30 6.81
C ILE A 119 -13.32 -14.13 6.93
N HIS A 120 -13.24 -15.23 6.18
CA HIS A 120 -12.10 -16.16 6.17
C HIS A 120 -11.44 -16.28 4.80
N PRO A 121 -10.13 -16.60 4.72
CA PRO A 121 -9.52 -16.98 3.45
C PRO A 121 -10.11 -18.29 2.95
N THR A 122 -10.30 -18.39 1.65
CA THR A 122 -10.59 -19.64 0.96
C THR A 122 -9.35 -20.13 0.23
N TYR A 123 -9.28 -21.44 -0.01
CA TYR A 123 -8.17 -22.08 -0.71
C TYR A 123 -8.68 -22.63 -2.03
N ASN A 124 -8.12 -22.15 -3.14
CA ASN A 124 -8.45 -22.60 -4.49
C ASN A 124 -7.36 -23.55 -5.00
N VAL A 125 -7.74 -24.51 -5.83
CA VAL A 125 -6.82 -25.45 -6.50
C VAL A 125 -6.44 -24.89 -7.86
N VAL A 126 -5.16 -25.05 -8.26
CA VAL A 126 -4.71 -24.80 -9.64
C VAL A 126 -4.85 -26.12 -10.41
N ASP A 127 -5.67 -26.13 -11.45
CA ASP A 127 -6.12 -27.32 -12.18
C ASP A 127 -5.75 -27.35 -13.67
N THR A 128 -4.85 -26.46 -14.10
CA THR A 128 -4.26 -26.39 -15.45
C THR A 128 -2.75 -26.53 -15.40
#